data_AF-A0A3N5WA97-F1
#
_entry.id   AF-A0A3N5WA97-F1
#
_cell.length_a   1.000
_cell.length_b   1.000
_cell.length_c   1.000
_cell.angle_alpha   90.00
_cell.angle_beta   90.00
_cell.angle_gamma   90.00
#
_symmetry.space_group_name_H-M   'P 1'
#
loop_
_entity.id
_entity.type
_entity.pdbx_description
1 polymer ?
#
loop_
_entity_poly.entity_id
_entity_poly.type
_entity_poly.pdbx_seq_one_letter_code
_entity_poly.pdbx_strand_id
1 'polypeptide(L)'
;MKTQLLATSLVVVLLSMSLCGQVRADALAGFSDITVAGDAIVSLRHAGTEYVVANGDLTLGTTTRWYIPVATGVPTLWAEGAPTPAATTTAGAPPKPEDPGSEGDNFLFRLNGANNMSSLDAINFQETIFPLLTKTVFVFERGGNDTGTFQAILEDGSLGAPVAFNGPSVYKDTGADVGGQHAFGVVFTTDV
;
A
#
# COMPACT_ATOMS: atom_id res chain seq x y z
N MET A 1 21.52 41.22 -33.36
CA MET A 1 20.59 41.28 -32.21
C MET A 1 19.46 40.24 -32.25
N LYS A 2 18.81 39.93 -33.39
CA LYS A 2 17.71 38.93 -33.43
C LYS A 2 18.12 37.47 -33.16
N THR A 3 19.32 37.06 -33.56
CA THR A 3 19.83 35.68 -33.38
C THR A 3 20.24 35.36 -31.94
N GLN A 4 20.66 36.37 -31.17
CA GLN A 4 21.02 36.18 -29.76
C GLN A 4 19.78 35.93 -28.89
N LEU A 5 18.66 36.63 -29.15
CA LEU A 5 17.39 36.43 -28.45
C LEU A 5 16.81 35.01 -28.62
N LEU A 6 16.91 34.44 -29.82
CA LEU A 6 16.46 33.07 -30.11
C LEU A 6 17.29 32.01 -29.37
N ALA A 7 18.62 32.20 -29.31
CA ALA A 7 19.51 31.29 -28.62
C ALA A 7 19.27 31.29 -27.10
N THR A 8 19.07 32.47 -26.48
CA THR A 8 18.83 32.56 -25.04
C THR A 8 17.47 31.95 -24.65
N SER A 9 16.44 32.12 -25.48
CA SER A 9 15.10 31.56 -25.20
C SER A 9 15.09 30.03 -25.26
N LEU A 10 15.83 29.43 -26.21
CA LEU A 10 15.95 27.98 -26.33
C LEU A 10 16.70 27.36 -25.14
N VAL A 11 17.77 28.01 -24.68
CA VAL A 11 18.55 27.56 -23.51
C VAL A 11 17.72 27.59 -22.24
N VAL A 12 16.91 28.64 -22.03
CA VAL A 12 16.02 28.72 -20.86
C VAL A 12 14.96 27.61 -20.88
N VAL A 13 14.35 27.33 -22.04
CA VAL A 13 13.35 26.25 -22.18
C VAL A 13 13.97 24.87 -21.90
N LEU A 14 15.15 24.59 -22.46
CA LEU A 14 15.85 23.33 -22.23
C LEU A 14 16.30 23.17 -20.78
N LEU A 15 16.77 24.24 -20.13
CA LEU A 15 17.09 24.21 -18.70
C LEU A 15 15.84 23.95 -17.85
N SER A 16 14.71 24.62 -18.15
CA SER A 16 13.45 24.39 -17.42
C SER A 16 12.92 22.96 -17.61
N MET A 17 13.10 22.35 -18.78
CA MET A 17 12.74 20.94 -19.01
C MET A 17 13.69 19.96 -18.31
N SER A 18 14.96 20.34 -18.08
CA SER A 18 15.92 19.52 -17.32
C SER A 18 15.75 19.63 -15.80
N LEU A 19 15.04 20.65 -15.31
CA LEU A 19 14.74 20.88 -13.89
C LEU A 19 13.39 20.29 -13.46
N CYS A 20 12.54 19.90 -14.41
CA CYS A 20 11.44 18.98 -14.13
C CYS A 20 12.05 17.61 -13.82
N GLY A 21 12.15 17.27 -12.53
CA GLY A 21 12.58 15.95 -12.09
C GLY A 21 11.81 14.85 -12.83
N GLN A 22 12.46 13.72 -13.10
CA GLN A 22 11.77 12.57 -13.69
C GLN A 22 10.60 12.19 -12.78
N VAL A 23 9.38 12.39 -13.28
CA VAL A 23 8.17 11.78 -12.73
C VAL A 23 8.43 10.28 -12.72
N ARG A 24 8.63 9.70 -11.53
CA ARG A 24 8.78 8.26 -11.40
C ARG A 24 7.39 7.65 -11.52
N ALA A 25 7.22 6.73 -12.45
CA ALA A 25 6.01 5.94 -12.49
C ALA A 25 5.84 5.19 -11.16
N ASP A 26 4.60 5.10 -10.70
CA ASP A 26 4.21 4.23 -9.60
C ASP A 26 4.75 2.80 -9.84
N ALA A 27 5.37 2.21 -8.82
CA ALA A 27 6.07 0.94 -8.95
C ALA A 27 5.97 0.08 -7.70
N LEU A 28 5.93 -1.24 -7.90
CA LEU A 28 6.02 -2.24 -6.85
C LEU A 28 7.36 -2.96 -6.94
N ALA A 29 7.99 -3.19 -5.80
CA ALA A 29 9.19 -4.00 -5.68
C ALA A 29 9.09 -4.92 -4.46
N GLY A 30 9.41 -6.20 -4.64
CA GLY A 30 9.38 -7.16 -3.54
C GLY A 30 10.30 -6.77 -2.39
N PHE A 31 9.82 -6.96 -1.17
CA PHE A 31 10.47 -6.47 0.04
C PHE A 31 10.48 -7.54 1.13
N SER A 32 11.65 -7.79 1.73
CA SER A 32 11.81 -8.85 2.73
C SER A 32 12.67 -8.45 3.93
N ASP A 33 13.27 -7.26 3.92
CA ASP A 33 14.32 -6.88 4.88
C ASP A 33 13.67 -6.22 6.10
N ILE A 34 13.14 -7.06 6.98
CA ILE A 34 12.47 -6.67 8.22
C ILE A 34 13.12 -7.35 9.41
N THR A 35 13.04 -6.67 10.56
CA THR A 35 13.35 -7.27 11.86
C THR A 35 12.06 -7.36 12.65
N VAL A 36 11.79 -8.54 13.20
CA VAL A 36 10.62 -8.83 14.04
C VAL A 36 11.09 -9.25 15.43
N ALA A 37 10.43 -8.74 16.47
CA ALA A 37 10.63 -9.17 17.84
C ALA A 37 9.28 -9.56 18.46
N GLY A 38 9.14 -10.84 18.84
CA GLY A 38 7.83 -11.38 19.19
C GLY A 38 6.90 -11.34 17.97
N ASP A 39 5.73 -10.72 18.12
CA ASP A 39 4.75 -10.54 17.05
C ASP A 39 4.87 -9.16 16.34
N ALA A 40 5.88 -8.35 16.68
CA ALA A 40 5.97 -6.95 16.25
C ALA A 40 7.12 -6.72 15.25
N ILE A 41 6.85 -5.95 14.20
CA ILE A 41 7.89 -5.31 13.38
C ILE A 41 8.59 -4.27 14.25
N VAL A 42 9.92 -4.35 14.33
CA VAL A 42 10.74 -3.39 15.10
C VAL A 42 11.60 -2.51 14.21
N SER A 43 12.04 -3.02 13.05
CA SER A 43 12.72 -2.22 12.04
C SER A 43 12.53 -2.77 10.64
N LEU A 44 12.73 -1.90 9.66
CA LEU A 44 12.74 -2.19 8.22
C LEU A 44 14.04 -1.63 7.63
N ARG A 45 14.65 -2.31 6.66
CA ARG A 45 15.81 -1.75 5.94
C ARG A 45 15.52 -1.59 4.46
N HIS A 46 15.54 -0.36 3.98
CA HIS A 46 15.26 -0.03 2.59
C HIS A 46 16.24 1.01 2.05
N ALA A 47 16.75 0.78 0.83
CA ALA A 47 17.73 1.65 0.17
C ALA A 47 18.96 1.99 1.05
N GLY A 48 19.43 1.02 1.85
CA GLY A 48 20.58 1.18 2.75
C GLY A 48 20.31 1.95 4.04
N THR A 49 19.07 2.39 4.26
CA THR A 49 18.63 3.05 5.50
C THR A 49 17.81 2.08 6.34
N GLU A 50 18.06 2.06 7.64
CA GLU A 50 17.24 1.34 8.61
C GLU A 50 16.26 2.32 9.25
N TYR A 51 14.98 1.95 9.24
CA TYR A 51 13.87 2.69 9.84
C TYR A 51 13.39 1.90 11.05
N VAL A 52 13.47 2.50 12.23
CA VAL A 52 13.16 1.84 13.51
C VAL A 52 11.83 2.37 14.05
N VAL A 53 10.91 1.45 14.35
CA VAL A 53 9.56 1.79 14.85
C VAL A 53 9.63 2.62 16.14
N ALA A 54 10.49 2.20 17.08
CA ALA A 54 10.64 2.89 18.37
C ALA A 54 11.20 4.33 18.26
N ASN A 55 11.85 4.66 17.13
CA ASN A 55 12.36 6.01 16.87
C ASN A 55 11.29 6.92 16.22
N GLY A 56 10.15 6.37 15.79
CA GLY A 56 9.16 7.11 15.01
C GLY A 56 9.56 7.31 13.55
N ASP A 57 10.49 6.50 13.03
CA ASP A 57 10.94 6.58 11.63
C ASP A 57 9.85 6.11 10.64
N LEU A 58 8.83 5.41 11.14
CA LEU A 58 7.72 4.85 10.38
C LEU A 58 6.40 5.41 10.87
N THR A 59 5.49 5.68 9.94
CA THR A 59 4.12 6.13 10.22
C THR A 59 3.13 5.13 9.64
N LEU A 60 2.04 4.92 10.36
CA LEU A 60 0.92 4.08 9.93
C LEU A 60 -0.12 4.96 9.23
N GLY A 61 -0.75 4.41 8.19
CA GLY A 61 -1.97 4.97 7.64
C GLY A 61 -3.19 4.51 8.42
N THR A 62 -4.35 5.01 8.03
CA THR A 62 -5.65 4.53 8.50
C THR A 62 -6.36 3.83 7.37
N THR A 63 -6.65 2.54 7.56
CA THR A 63 -7.25 1.67 6.56
C THR A 63 -8.75 1.58 6.74
N THR A 64 -9.48 1.74 5.64
CA THR A 64 -10.93 1.57 5.53
C THR A 64 -11.26 0.52 4.48
N ARG A 65 -12.41 -0.14 4.65
CA ARG A 65 -12.85 -1.24 3.78
C ARG A 65 -14.08 -0.83 2.99
N TRP A 66 -14.09 -1.16 1.70
CA TRP A 66 -15.14 -0.73 0.81
C TRP A 66 -15.64 -1.86 -0.09
N TYR A 67 -16.96 -1.91 -0.25
CA TYR A 67 -17.63 -2.84 -1.14
C TYR A 67 -18.56 -2.08 -2.08
N ILE A 68 -18.86 -2.67 -3.23
CA ILE A 68 -19.67 -2.07 -4.29
C ILE A 68 -20.89 -2.99 -4.49
N PRO A 69 -22.03 -2.70 -3.86
CA PRO A 69 -23.23 -3.51 -4.03
C PRO A 69 -23.66 -3.56 -5.50
N VAL A 70 -23.91 -4.76 -6.03
CA VAL A 70 -24.35 -4.93 -7.43
C VAL A 70 -25.61 -4.11 -7.75
N ALA A 71 -26.51 -3.97 -6.77
CA ALA A 71 -27.76 -3.24 -6.95
C ALA A 71 -27.57 -1.72 -7.13
N THR A 72 -26.53 -1.13 -6.54
CA THR A 72 -26.31 0.33 -6.57
C THR A 72 -25.14 0.73 -7.44
N GLY A 73 -24.11 -0.12 -7.55
CA GLY A 73 -22.84 0.22 -8.18
C GLY A 73 -22.05 1.32 -7.45
N VAL A 74 -22.44 1.67 -6.22
CA VAL A 74 -21.85 2.78 -5.44
C VAL A 74 -20.91 2.22 -4.37
N PRO A 75 -19.64 2.66 -4.29
CA PRO A 75 -18.75 2.31 -3.19
C PRO A 75 -19.38 2.65 -1.84
N THR A 76 -19.44 1.66 -0.96
CA THR A 76 -20.05 1.74 0.36
C THR A 76 -19.02 1.31 1.40
N LEU A 77 -18.83 2.15 2.43
CA LEU A 77 -17.96 1.87 3.56
C LEU A 77 -18.52 0.68 4.34
N TRP A 78 -17.71 -0.35 4.55
CA TRP A 78 -18.00 -1.38 5.54
C TRP A 78 -17.59 -0.87 6.91
N ALA A 79 -18.56 -0.34 7.66
CA ALA A 79 -18.33 0.19 8.99
C ALA A 79 -17.84 -0.88 9.97
N GLU A 80 -16.95 -0.48 10.88
CA GLU A 80 -16.38 -1.39 11.87
C GLU A 80 -17.46 -1.96 12.80
N GLY A 81 -17.35 -3.26 13.11
CA GLY A 81 -18.36 -4.00 13.88
C GLY A 81 -19.70 -4.24 13.16
N ALA A 82 -19.89 -3.74 11.93
CA ALA A 82 -21.06 -4.07 11.14
C ALA A 82 -20.97 -5.52 10.63
N PRO A 83 -22.11 -6.24 10.50
CA PRO A 83 -22.12 -7.56 9.89
C PRO A 83 -21.46 -7.56 8.53
N THR A 84 -20.77 -8.66 8.24
CA THR A 84 -20.12 -8.90 6.96
C THR A 84 -21.09 -8.69 5.80
N PRO A 85 -20.77 -7.84 4.80
CA PRO A 85 -21.62 -7.65 3.63
C PRO A 85 -21.71 -8.94 2.81
N ALA A 86 -22.77 -9.08 2.02
CA ALA A 86 -22.80 -10.11 1.00
C ALA A 86 -21.64 -9.89 0.02
N ALA A 87 -21.01 -10.99 -0.43
CA ALA A 87 -19.89 -10.91 -1.35
C ALA A 87 -20.26 -10.10 -2.59
N THR A 88 -19.50 -9.03 -2.85
CA THR A 88 -19.67 -8.15 -4.01
C THR A 88 -18.70 -8.46 -5.14
N THR A 89 -17.78 -9.40 -4.90
CA THR A 89 -16.84 -9.92 -5.89
C THR A 89 -17.14 -11.39 -6.16
N THR A 90 -17.05 -11.81 -7.42
CA THR A 90 -17.32 -13.19 -7.86
C THR A 90 -16.26 -14.21 -7.44
N ALA A 91 -15.17 -13.78 -6.79
CA ALA A 91 -13.97 -14.58 -6.59
C ALA A 91 -13.64 -14.93 -5.11
N GLY A 92 -14.45 -14.52 -4.13
CA GLY A 92 -14.10 -14.66 -2.71
C GLY A 92 -15.01 -15.60 -1.93
N ALA A 93 -14.42 -16.36 -1.00
CA ALA A 93 -15.15 -16.81 0.19
C ALA A 93 -15.66 -15.57 0.95
N PRO A 94 -16.80 -15.64 1.67
CA PRO A 94 -17.25 -14.52 2.47
C PRO A 94 -16.14 -14.08 3.44
N PRO A 95 -16.03 -12.76 3.74
CA PRO A 95 -15.02 -12.26 4.67
C PRO A 95 -15.13 -13.00 5.99
N LYS A 96 -14.00 -13.42 6.58
CA LYS A 96 -14.03 -14.20 7.81
C LYS A 96 -14.52 -13.31 8.96
N PRO A 97 -15.36 -13.82 9.88
CA PRO A 97 -15.84 -13.04 11.03
C PRO A 97 -14.70 -12.42 11.88
N GLU A 98 -13.54 -13.07 11.87
CA GLU A 98 -12.31 -12.66 12.55
C GLU A 98 -11.38 -11.73 11.74
N ASP A 99 -11.85 -11.15 10.63
CA ASP A 99 -11.12 -10.12 9.86
C ASP A 99 -11.71 -8.70 10.09
N PRO A 100 -11.69 -8.15 11.32
CA PRO A 100 -12.08 -6.77 11.62
C PRO A 100 -11.07 -5.81 10.99
N GLY A 101 -11.45 -5.21 9.87
CA GLY A 101 -10.52 -4.56 8.97
C GLY A 101 -9.75 -3.36 9.50
N SER A 102 -10.20 -2.67 10.55
CA SER A 102 -9.39 -1.61 11.16
C SER A 102 -8.28 -2.14 12.09
N GLU A 103 -8.21 -3.45 12.36
CA GLU A 103 -7.21 -4.01 13.28
C GLU A 103 -5.79 -4.10 12.66
N GLY A 104 -5.66 -3.94 11.34
CA GLY A 104 -4.37 -3.99 10.64
C GLY A 104 -3.49 -2.73 10.78
N ASP A 105 -4.00 -1.62 11.31
CA ASP A 105 -3.27 -0.34 11.35
C ASP A 105 -2.30 -0.25 12.53
N ASN A 106 -1.39 -1.23 12.66
CA ASN A 106 -0.34 -1.23 13.66
C ASN A 106 0.89 -2.02 13.18
N PHE A 107 1.92 -2.12 14.02
CA PHE A 107 3.16 -2.83 13.69
C PHE A 107 3.18 -4.30 14.14
N LEU A 108 2.03 -4.88 14.48
CA LEU A 108 1.90 -6.25 14.97
C LEU A 108 1.33 -7.16 13.87
N PHE A 109 1.99 -8.31 13.65
CA PHE A 109 1.44 -9.39 12.84
C PHE A 109 0.32 -10.14 13.57
N ARG A 110 0.38 -10.17 14.90
CA ARG A 110 -0.60 -10.84 15.75
C ARG A 110 -0.94 -9.99 16.97
N LEU A 111 -2.21 -10.03 17.37
CA LEU A 111 -2.73 -9.34 18.55
C LEU A 111 -3.49 -10.35 19.41
N ASN A 112 -3.10 -10.48 20.68
CA ASN A 112 -3.68 -11.45 21.62
C ASN A 112 -3.72 -12.90 21.09
N GLY A 113 -2.72 -13.29 20.29
CA GLY A 113 -2.62 -14.62 19.70
C GLY A 113 -3.47 -14.85 18.45
N ALA A 114 -4.33 -13.90 18.06
CA ALA A 114 -5.05 -13.89 16.80
C ALA A 114 -4.25 -13.14 15.71
N ASN A 115 -4.60 -13.38 14.44
CA ASN A 115 -4.06 -12.60 13.33
C ASN A 115 -4.49 -11.14 13.49
N ASN A 116 -3.57 -10.21 13.22
CA ASN A 116 -3.84 -8.78 13.28
C ASN A 116 -3.67 -8.17 11.88
N MET A 117 -4.72 -8.24 11.07
CA MET A 117 -4.67 -7.86 9.65
C MET A 117 -6.02 -7.39 9.14
N SER A 118 -5.99 -6.60 8.05
CA SER A 118 -7.17 -6.25 7.27
C SER A 118 -7.30 -7.16 6.06
N SER A 119 -8.47 -7.74 5.82
CA SER A 119 -8.71 -8.65 4.69
C SER A 119 -9.51 -7.98 3.57
N LEU A 120 -9.12 -8.27 2.33
CA LEU A 120 -9.85 -7.94 1.10
C LEU A 120 -10.83 -9.04 0.67
N ASP A 121 -10.85 -10.19 1.35
CA ASP A 121 -11.74 -11.30 1.04
C ASP A 121 -13.17 -10.80 0.88
N ALA A 122 -13.77 -11.02 -0.31
CA ALA A 122 -15.16 -10.71 -0.65
C ALA A 122 -15.62 -9.23 -0.56
N ILE A 123 -14.69 -8.29 -0.46
CA ILE A 123 -14.93 -6.86 -0.70
C ILE A 123 -14.14 -6.38 -1.92
N ASN A 124 -14.42 -5.15 -2.39
CA ASN A 124 -13.86 -4.67 -3.66
C ASN A 124 -12.50 -4.03 -3.50
N PHE A 125 -12.30 -3.24 -2.44
CA PHE A 125 -11.03 -2.57 -2.19
C PHE A 125 -10.89 -2.15 -0.72
N GLN A 126 -9.65 -1.86 -0.35
CA GLN A 126 -9.27 -1.16 0.86
C GLN A 126 -8.64 0.17 0.47
N GLU A 127 -8.83 1.16 1.32
CA GLU A 127 -8.23 2.47 1.18
C GLU A 127 -7.43 2.78 2.44
N THR A 128 -6.16 3.15 2.29
CA THR A 128 -5.31 3.56 3.41
C THR A 128 -4.91 5.02 3.23
N ILE A 129 -5.31 5.87 4.18
CA ILE A 129 -4.99 7.30 4.18
C ILE A 129 -3.84 7.57 5.16
N PHE A 130 -2.78 8.19 4.68
CA PHE A 130 -1.66 8.63 5.51
C PHE A 130 -1.86 10.08 5.99
N PRO A 131 -1.31 10.46 7.15
CA PRO A 131 -1.42 11.83 7.66
C PRO A 131 -0.63 12.86 6.83
N LEU A 132 0.22 12.40 5.90
CA LEU A 132 1.08 13.20 5.03
C LEU A 132 1.19 12.55 3.65
N LEU A 133 1.50 13.35 2.63
CA LEU A 133 1.86 12.82 1.30
C LEU A 133 3.07 11.89 1.44
N THR A 134 2.93 10.65 0.95
CA THR A 134 3.86 9.55 1.23
C THR A 134 4.27 8.87 -0.08
N LYS A 135 5.59 8.86 -0.34
CA LYS A 135 6.17 8.30 -1.58
C LYS A 135 6.59 6.84 -1.46
N THR A 136 6.71 6.31 -0.25
CA THR A 136 7.22 4.97 0.01
C THR A 136 6.33 4.29 1.03
N VAL A 137 5.62 3.27 0.57
CA VAL A 137 4.65 2.52 1.36
C VAL A 137 5.09 1.08 1.41
N PHE A 138 5.17 0.50 2.61
CA PHE A 138 5.46 -0.91 2.82
C PHE A 138 4.15 -1.63 3.10
N VAL A 139 3.88 -2.70 2.36
CA VAL A 139 2.68 -3.52 2.53
C VAL A 139 3.10 -4.95 2.79
N PHE A 140 2.49 -5.57 3.79
CA PHE A 140 2.74 -6.95 4.16
C PHE A 140 1.44 -7.76 4.02
N GLU A 141 1.51 -8.80 3.20
CA GLU A 141 0.43 -9.76 2.99
C GLU A 141 0.78 -11.06 3.71
N ARG A 142 -0.21 -11.72 4.32
CA ARG A 142 -0.05 -13.09 4.80
C ARG A 142 -0.25 -14.05 3.63
N GLY A 143 0.75 -14.88 3.33
CA GLY A 143 0.67 -15.90 2.27
C GLY A 143 1.22 -15.45 0.91
N GLY A 144 1.10 -14.16 0.57
CA GLY A 144 1.75 -13.57 -0.61
C GLY A 144 1.24 -14.12 -1.95
N ASN A 145 -0.03 -14.53 -1.99
CA ASN A 145 -0.64 -15.28 -3.08
C ASN A 145 -1.81 -14.53 -3.74
N ASP A 146 -2.14 -13.33 -3.27
CA ASP A 146 -3.23 -12.53 -3.84
C ASP A 146 -2.82 -11.81 -5.12
N THR A 147 -3.82 -11.42 -5.91
CA THR A 147 -3.63 -10.69 -7.18
C THR A 147 -4.59 -9.51 -7.23
N GLY A 148 -4.11 -8.36 -7.71
CA GLY A 148 -4.89 -7.14 -7.76
C GLY A 148 -4.08 -5.96 -8.28
N THR A 149 -4.44 -4.77 -7.84
CA THR A 149 -3.74 -3.52 -8.20
C THR A 149 -3.57 -2.62 -7.00
N PHE A 150 -2.41 -1.96 -6.90
CA PHE A 150 -2.20 -0.79 -6.05
C PHE A 150 -2.42 0.47 -6.89
N GLN A 151 -3.05 1.48 -6.28
CA GLN A 151 -3.21 2.81 -6.86
C GLN A 151 -2.91 3.84 -5.78
N ALA A 152 -2.07 4.83 -6.09
CA ALA A 152 -1.87 5.95 -5.20
C ALA A 152 -3.11 6.85 -5.19
N ILE A 153 -3.45 7.41 -4.04
CA ILE A 153 -4.38 8.54 -3.95
C ILE A 153 -3.53 9.80 -4.04
N LEU A 154 -3.74 10.57 -5.10
CA LEU A 154 -2.96 11.78 -5.38
C LEU A 154 -3.40 12.93 -4.47
N GLU A 155 -2.61 14.01 -4.42
CA GLU A 155 -2.89 15.19 -3.61
C GLU A 155 -4.28 15.80 -3.90
N ASP A 156 -4.76 15.70 -5.13
CA ASP A 156 -6.08 16.17 -5.55
C ASP A 156 -7.24 15.20 -5.27
N GLY A 157 -6.94 14.05 -4.63
CA GLY A 157 -7.89 12.99 -4.32
C GLY A 157 -8.22 12.07 -5.50
N SER A 158 -7.61 12.26 -6.67
CA SER A 158 -7.75 11.33 -7.78
C SER A 158 -6.86 10.09 -7.59
N LEU A 159 -7.11 9.04 -8.40
CA LEU A 159 -6.31 7.82 -8.36
C LEU A 159 -5.19 7.87 -9.41
N GLY A 160 -3.99 7.49 -8.98
CA GLY A 160 -2.84 7.23 -9.84
C GLY A 160 -3.03 6.02 -10.75
N ALA A 161 -2.00 5.73 -11.54
CA ALA A 161 -2.04 4.60 -12.47
C ALA A 161 -2.08 3.26 -11.71
N PRO A 162 -2.91 2.29 -12.14
CA PRO A 162 -2.95 0.98 -11.51
C PRO A 162 -1.65 0.22 -11.73
N VAL A 163 -1.03 -0.21 -10.64
CA VAL A 163 0.14 -1.08 -10.65
C VAL A 163 -0.29 -2.48 -10.21
N ALA A 164 -0.28 -3.41 -11.16
CA ALA A 164 -0.70 -4.79 -10.91
C ALA A 164 0.29 -5.52 -10.01
N PHE A 165 -0.24 -6.36 -9.13
CA PHE A 165 0.52 -7.38 -8.40
C PHE A 165 -0.09 -8.75 -8.68
N ASN A 166 0.74 -9.78 -8.82
CA ASN A 166 0.32 -11.16 -9.03
C ASN A 166 1.08 -12.12 -8.10
N GLY A 167 0.67 -12.14 -6.82
CA GLY A 167 1.21 -13.01 -5.79
C GLY A 167 2.74 -13.05 -5.76
N PRO A 168 3.36 -14.23 -5.86
CA PRO A 168 4.77 -14.44 -5.51
C PRO A 168 5.77 -13.77 -6.46
N SER A 169 5.37 -13.26 -7.62
CA SER A 169 6.29 -12.52 -8.51
C SER A 169 6.52 -11.06 -8.09
N VAL A 170 5.64 -10.50 -7.26
CA VAL A 170 5.78 -9.13 -6.76
C VAL A 170 6.11 -9.12 -5.27
N TYR A 171 5.43 -9.97 -4.50
CA TYR A 171 5.67 -10.12 -3.07
C TYR A 171 6.93 -10.94 -2.79
N LYS A 172 7.65 -10.60 -1.71
CA LYS A 172 8.84 -11.33 -1.28
C LYS A 172 8.70 -11.83 0.15
N ASP A 173 9.04 -13.10 0.36
CA ASP A 173 8.98 -13.73 1.69
C ASP A 173 9.92 -13.03 2.67
N THR A 174 9.39 -12.61 3.82
CA THR A 174 10.14 -11.98 4.92
C THR A 174 10.70 -13.00 5.90
N GLY A 175 10.15 -14.22 5.92
CA GLY A 175 10.42 -15.27 6.91
C GLY A 175 9.71 -15.07 8.26
N ALA A 176 8.93 -14.01 8.45
CA ALA A 176 8.17 -13.78 9.68
C ALA A 176 6.87 -14.61 9.70
N ASP A 177 6.61 -15.35 10.78
CA ASP A 177 5.38 -16.12 10.93
C ASP A 177 4.18 -15.22 11.30
N VAL A 178 3.07 -15.46 10.63
CA VAL A 178 1.77 -14.83 10.84
C VAL A 178 0.72 -15.93 10.92
N GLY A 179 0.69 -16.64 12.05
CA GLY A 179 -0.33 -17.65 12.31
C GLY A 179 -0.24 -18.82 11.34
N GLY A 180 0.96 -19.41 11.22
CA GLY A 180 1.22 -20.62 10.43
C GLY A 180 1.46 -20.38 8.93
N GLN A 181 1.60 -19.12 8.51
CA GLN A 181 2.01 -18.71 7.17
C GLN A 181 3.02 -17.58 7.28
N HIS A 182 3.87 -17.38 6.27
CA HIS A 182 4.81 -16.27 6.29
C HIS A 182 4.15 -14.94 5.89
N ALA A 183 4.66 -13.84 6.42
CA ALA A 183 4.44 -12.51 5.87
C ALA A 183 5.29 -12.32 4.61
N PHE A 184 4.70 -11.79 3.56
CA PHE A 184 5.37 -11.39 2.35
C PHE A 184 5.25 -9.88 2.17
N GLY A 185 6.36 -9.21 1.88
CA GLY A 185 6.41 -7.76 1.76
C GLY A 185 6.53 -7.28 0.32
N VAL A 186 6.01 -6.07 0.09
CA VAL A 186 6.25 -5.26 -1.10
C VAL A 186 6.45 -3.80 -0.70
N VAL A 187 7.29 -3.08 -1.44
CA VAL A 187 7.36 -1.61 -1.38
C VAL A 187 6.61 -1.06 -2.58
N PHE A 188 5.60 -0.23 -2.31
CA PHE A 188 4.97 0.63 -3.30
C PHE A 188 5.64 2.00 -3.27
N THR A 189 6.19 2.42 -4.41
CA THR A 189 6.78 3.74 -4.59
C THR A 189 5.91 4.56 -5.51
N THR A 190 5.58 5.78 -5.11
CA THR A 190 4.76 6.73 -5.88
C THR A 190 5.42 8.11 -5.92
N ASP A 191 5.00 8.93 -6.86
CA ASP A 191 5.48 10.31 -7.05
C ASP A 191 4.72 11.36 -6.24
N VAL A 192 3.59 10.99 -5.60
CA VAL A 192 2.78 11.82 -4.67
C VAL A 192 3.65 12.56 -3.66
#